data_AF-A0A453NWR1-F1
#
_entry.id   AF-A0A453NWR1-F1
#
_cell.length_a   1.000
_cell.length_b   1.000
_cell.length_c   1.000
_cell.angle_alpha   90.00
_cell.angle_beta   90.00
_cell.angle_gamma   90.00
#
_symmetry.space_group_name_H-M   'P 1'
#
loop_
_entity.id
_entity.type
_entity.pdbx_description
1 polymer ?
#
loop_
_entity_poly.entity_id
_entity_poly.type
_entity_poly.pdbx_seq_one_letter_code
_entity_poly.pdbx_strand_id
1 'polypeptide(L)'
;MKLKQFWPTQNKFLTSFSESQKQSSSLYFKPFKPLVNYSSVLDRIEDLISARDYKTAMKYSEELRSMALAGLHYFQTYDWFMLMTTITLGYIGWMANLIIHVLQSYTTFPASLLKRTQVYPMNTSMKVYIGGCLFMGLSSIILLLEKSPPLYHAYVFMTIFLWTRIVQNYEFMKSAWRELFNMPFKYIMNLLISSVAALLILEFLVMSFFDRKLYTWCFLALGILASVCGAFSIEASPAVAIYTWLACWFLSVFTLMPAEIPENNNLVIFSGALIILIAMASRWATINTTTFWLYLNRANKQAPKSSKLFFVQVTLISVSSIMVCLTTSHRSQHKELHPLHQLINWCVAGFAMALPLFSPCSVLSRLTSIFLGFAPPFLLLSIGYEAVFYSAFALVLMGWIFLESANLYCSEGSNSSCHSSLADGPVYGYDERCLQLSDLRI
;
A
#
# COMPACT_ATOMS: atom_id res chain seq x y z
N MET A 1 28.99 37.88 -16.32
CA MET A 1 29.65 38.15 -15.02
C MET A 1 28.69 38.09 -13.83
N LYS A 2 27.48 38.69 -13.89
CA LYS A 2 26.49 38.67 -12.78
C LYS A 2 25.91 37.29 -12.39
N LEU A 3 25.77 36.33 -13.31
CA LEU A 3 25.25 34.98 -13.03
C LEU A 3 26.21 34.07 -12.23
N LYS A 4 27.53 34.30 -12.31
CA LYS A 4 28.55 33.51 -11.56
C LYS A 4 28.68 33.93 -10.09
N GLN A 5 28.29 35.15 -9.74
CA GLN A 5 28.31 35.67 -8.37
C GLN A 5 27.04 35.31 -7.58
N PHE A 6 25.92 35.07 -8.26
CA PHE A 6 24.60 34.82 -7.66
C PHE A 6 24.43 33.37 -7.15
N TRP A 7 25.06 32.41 -7.80
CA TRP A 7 24.94 30.99 -7.48
C TRP A 7 25.70 30.54 -6.20
N PRO A 8 26.95 30.99 -5.97
CA PRO A 8 27.68 30.68 -4.73
C PRO A 8 27.01 31.29 -3.49
N THR A 9 26.42 32.49 -3.64
CA THR A 9 25.70 33.19 -2.57
C THR A 9 24.41 32.48 -2.19
N GLN A 10 23.68 31.89 -3.15
CA GLN A 10 22.46 31.14 -2.88
C GLN A 10 22.74 29.85 -2.10
N ASN A 11 23.73 29.04 -2.53
CA ASN A 11 24.10 27.82 -1.80
C ASN A 11 24.69 28.12 -0.42
N LYS A 12 25.45 29.22 -0.29
CA LYS A 12 25.93 29.73 0.99
C LYS A 12 24.76 30.06 1.92
N PHE A 13 23.79 30.85 1.44
CA PHE A 13 22.61 31.22 2.21
C PHE A 13 21.86 29.98 2.69
N LEU A 14 21.61 29.01 1.80
CA LEU A 14 20.93 27.76 2.12
C LEU A 14 21.69 26.92 3.16
N THR A 15 23.02 26.86 3.08
CA THR A 15 23.85 26.10 4.02
C THR A 15 23.88 26.79 5.39
N SER A 16 24.09 28.11 5.45
CA SER A 16 24.07 28.89 6.70
C SER A 16 22.69 28.94 7.35
N PHE A 17 21.64 28.94 6.55
CA PHE A 17 20.26 28.89 7.03
C PHE A 17 19.95 27.52 7.62
N SER A 18 20.36 26.44 6.93
CA SER A 18 20.19 25.06 7.42
C SER A 18 21.02 24.81 8.69
N GLU A 19 22.23 25.37 8.75
CA GLU A 19 23.10 25.32 9.92
C GLU A 19 22.49 26.04 11.13
N SER A 20 22.04 27.30 10.96
CA SER A 20 21.40 28.06 12.05
C SER A 20 20.08 27.45 12.51
N GLN A 21 19.30 26.87 11.59
CA GLN A 21 18.09 26.13 11.93
C GLN A 21 18.41 24.89 12.77
N LYS A 22 19.44 24.11 12.40
CA LYS A 22 19.85 22.91 13.14
C LYS A 22 20.56 23.22 14.45
N GLN A 23 21.34 24.29 14.51
CA GLN A 23 21.99 24.75 15.75
C GLN A 23 20.98 25.23 16.79
N SER A 24 19.89 25.87 16.35
CA SER A 24 18.84 26.36 17.24
C SER A 24 17.84 25.28 17.67
N SER A 25 17.81 24.14 16.97
CA SER A 25 16.85 23.06 17.22
C SER A 25 17.51 21.80 17.82
N SER A 26 18.76 21.48 17.53
CA SER A 26 19.38 20.23 18.00
C SER A 26 20.02 20.36 19.39
N LEU A 27 19.76 19.40 20.28
CA LEU A 27 20.37 19.34 21.61
C LEU A 27 21.87 19.01 21.57
N TYR A 28 22.34 18.27 20.54
CA TYR A 28 23.74 17.91 20.36
C TYR A 28 24.20 18.22 18.93
N PHE A 29 24.34 19.50 18.65
CA PHE A 29 24.73 20.00 17.33
C PHE A 29 26.20 19.70 17.02
N LYS A 30 26.46 19.07 15.87
CA LYS A 30 27.80 18.89 15.30
C LYS A 30 27.95 19.75 14.05
N PRO A 31 28.85 20.76 14.04
CA PRO A 31 29.07 21.59 12.87
C PRO A 31 29.79 20.81 11.77
N PHE A 32 29.58 21.21 10.53
CA PHE A 32 30.31 20.67 9.38
C PHE A 32 31.73 21.25 9.37
N LYS A 33 32.70 20.48 9.90
CA LYS A 33 34.10 20.91 10.12
C LYS A 33 34.74 21.67 8.95
N PRO A 34 34.60 21.25 7.68
CA PRO A 34 35.23 21.97 6.55
C PRO A 34 34.71 23.38 6.31
N LEU A 35 33.46 23.68 6.71
CA LEU A 35 32.87 25.02 6.56
C LEU A 35 33.09 25.92 7.77
N VAL A 36 33.66 25.44 8.88
CA VAL A 36 33.81 26.28 10.10
C VAL A 36 34.67 27.53 9.85
N ASN A 37 35.68 27.44 8.99
CA ASN A 37 36.60 28.54 8.68
C ASN A 37 36.27 29.28 7.36
N TYR A 38 35.01 29.20 6.89
CA TYR A 38 34.63 29.77 5.59
C TYR A 38 34.85 31.29 5.48
N SER A 39 34.78 32.04 6.59
CA SER A 39 35.04 33.48 6.63
C SER A 39 36.46 33.79 6.15
N SER A 40 37.46 33.07 6.69
CA SER A 40 38.87 33.23 6.28
C SER A 40 39.12 32.89 4.82
N VAL A 41 38.37 31.93 4.26
CA VAL A 41 38.45 31.56 2.83
C VAL A 41 37.83 32.65 1.96
N LEU A 42 36.77 33.30 2.42
CA LEU A 42 36.13 34.42 1.72
C LEU A 42 37.01 35.67 1.71
N ASP A 43 37.59 36.03 2.86
CA ASP A 43 38.52 37.16 2.95
C ASP A 43 39.67 36.98 1.96
N ARG A 44 40.20 35.76 1.88
CA ARG A 44 41.25 35.40 0.92
C ARG A 44 40.81 35.46 -0.54
N ILE A 45 39.56 35.15 -0.85
CA ILE A 45 39.01 35.31 -2.21
C ILE A 45 38.88 36.80 -2.56
N GLU A 46 38.41 37.64 -1.63
CA GLU A 46 38.27 39.09 -1.83
C GLU A 46 39.64 39.77 -2.00
N ASP A 47 40.64 39.36 -1.23
CA ASP A 47 42.03 39.81 -1.38
C ASP A 47 42.60 39.46 -2.76
N LEU A 48 42.37 38.23 -3.25
CA LEU A 48 42.82 37.78 -4.57
C LEU A 48 42.10 38.51 -5.72
N ILE A 49 40.81 38.83 -5.55
CA ILE A 49 40.05 39.66 -6.50
C ILE A 49 40.62 41.08 -6.53
N SER A 50 40.92 41.65 -5.37
CA SER A 50 41.52 42.98 -5.22
C SER A 50 42.93 43.03 -5.85
N ALA A 51 43.70 41.96 -5.73
CA ALA A 51 45.01 41.78 -6.36
C ALA A 51 44.94 41.46 -7.88
N ARG A 52 43.74 41.37 -8.48
CA ARG A 52 43.48 40.98 -9.89
C ARG A 52 43.98 39.58 -10.28
N ASP A 53 44.25 38.70 -9.31
CA ASP A 53 44.53 37.28 -9.58
C ASP A 53 43.23 36.47 -9.70
N TYR A 54 42.54 36.67 -10.82
CA TYR A 54 41.26 36.03 -11.08
C TYR A 54 41.34 34.52 -11.24
N LYS A 55 42.49 33.96 -11.67
CA LYS A 55 42.64 32.51 -11.84
C LYS A 55 42.65 31.81 -10.49
N THR A 56 43.44 32.32 -9.55
CA THR A 56 43.52 31.74 -8.21
C THR A 56 42.23 31.98 -7.42
N ALA A 57 41.64 33.17 -7.54
CA ALA A 57 40.32 33.46 -6.94
C ALA A 57 39.22 32.50 -7.43
N MET A 58 39.21 32.16 -8.73
CA MET A 58 38.23 31.24 -9.30
C MET A 58 38.40 29.81 -8.78
N LYS A 59 39.64 29.34 -8.61
CA LYS A 59 39.93 28.01 -8.02
C LYS A 59 39.40 27.90 -6.58
N TYR A 60 39.71 28.89 -5.74
CA TYR A 60 39.21 28.93 -4.35
C TYR A 60 37.69 29.06 -4.28
N SER A 61 37.07 29.79 -5.22
CA SER A 61 35.61 29.90 -5.31
C SER A 61 34.95 28.56 -5.67
N GLU A 62 35.55 27.78 -6.56
CA GLU A 62 35.06 26.44 -6.92
C GLU A 62 35.20 25.44 -5.76
N GLU A 63 36.31 25.50 -5.04
CA GLU A 63 36.53 24.70 -3.84
C GLU A 63 35.52 25.03 -2.75
N LEU A 64 35.29 26.31 -2.46
CA LEU A 64 34.27 26.76 -1.52
C LEU A 64 32.87 26.31 -1.93
N ARG A 65 32.53 26.38 -3.22
CA ARG A 65 31.26 25.86 -3.75
C ARG A 65 31.11 24.36 -3.49
N SER A 66 32.17 23.58 -3.72
CA SER A 66 32.15 22.13 -3.49
C SER A 66 31.93 21.79 -2.01
N MET A 67 32.59 22.53 -1.11
CA MET A 67 32.40 22.39 0.34
C MET A 67 31.00 22.81 0.79
N ALA A 68 30.46 23.90 0.24
CA ALA A 68 29.08 24.35 0.51
C ALA A 68 28.04 23.29 0.11
N LEU A 69 28.19 22.69 -1.07
CA LEU A 69 27.32 21.58 -1.51
C LEU A 69 27.43 20.36 -0.58
N ALA A 70 28.63 20.00 -0.16
CA ALA A 70 28.84 18.91 0.79
C ALA A 70 28.23 19.23 2.17
N GLY A 71 28.34 20.46 2.64
CA GLY A 71 27.70 20.94 3.87
C GLY A 71 26.18 20.92 3.80
N LEU A 72 25.60 21.34 2.67
CA LEU A 72 24.15 21.27 2.45
C LEU A 72 23.67 19.81 2.48
N HIS A 73 24.37 18.91 1.80
CA HIS A 73 24.05 17.48 1.84
C HIS A 73 24.19 16.90 3.26
N TYR A 74 25.20 17.31 4.02
CA TYR A 74 25.37 16.93 5.42
C TYR A 74 24.18 17.35 6.29
N PHE A 75 23.70 18.58 6.17
CA PHE A 75 22.55 19.05 6.94
C PHE A 75 21.23 18.45 6.49
N GLN A 76 21.08 18.12 5.20
CA GLN A 76 19.91 17.40 4.68
C GLN A 76 19.84 15.96 5.20
N THR A 77 21.00 15.31 5.36
CA THR A 77 21.10 13.92 5.85
C THR A 77 21.39 13.83 7.35
N TYR A 78 21.34 14.96 8.07
CA TYR A 78 21.75 15.03 9.48
C TYR A 78 20.96 14.09 10.40
N ASP A 79 19.64 14.04 10.21
CA ASP A 79 18.73 13.18 10.99
C ASP A 79 18.48 11.82 10.34
N TRP A 80 19.12 11.54 9.20
CA TRP A 80 18.82 10.37 8.37
C TRP A 80 18.99 9.07 9.15
N PHE A 81 20.06 8.93 9.96
CA PHE A 81 20.30 7.71 10.72
C PHE A 81 19.23 7.47 11.79
N MET A 82 18.84 8.50 12.53
CA MET A 82 17.78 8.41 13.54
C MET A 82 16.43 8.06 12.88
N LEU A 83 16.10 8.74 11.79
CA LEU A 83 14.84 8.52 11.08
C LEU A 83 14.81 7.12 10.44
N MET A 84 15.91 6.69 9.81
CA MET A 84 16.03 5.37 9.20
C MET A 84 15.92 4.25 10.25
N THR A 85 16.60 4.37 11.39
CA THR A 85 16.50 3.38 12.46
C THR A 85 15.10 3.33 13.07
N THR A 86 14.48 4.47 13.30
CA THR A 86 13.10 4.55 13.81
C THR A 86 12.11 3.93 12.85
N ILE A 87 12.16 4.28 11.56
CA ILE A 87 11.23 3.77 10.54
C ILE A 87 11.43 2.27 10.32
N THR A 88 12.67 1.78 10.24
CA THR A 88 12.95 0.34 10.09
C THR A 88 12.47 -0.46 11.30
N LEU A 89 12.72 0.02 12.52
CA LEU A 89 12.15 -0.57 13.74
C LEU A 89 10.62 -0.52 13.73
N GLY A 90 10.01 0.55 13.24
CA GLY A 90 8.57 0.68 13.08
C GLY A 90 7.99 -0.39 12.16
N TYR A 91 8.59 -0.61 10.98
CA TYR A 91 8.16 -1.65 10.05
C TYR A 91 8.34 -3.06 10.62
N ILE A 92 9.49 -3.36 11.23
CA ILE A 92 9.76 -4.65 11.90
C ILE A 92 8.75 -4.88 13.02
N GLY A 93 8.50 -3.85 13.84
CA GLY A 93 7.52 -3.89 14.91
C GLY A 93 6.10 -4.13 14.40
N TRP A 94 5.73 -3.51 13.28
CA TRP A 94 4.41 -3.71 12.67
C TRP A 94 4.24 -5.14 12.14
N MET A 95 5.23 -5.67 11.41
CA MET A 95 5.23 -7.06 10.92
C MET A 95 5.12 -8.06 12.06
N ALA A 96 5.90 -7.89 13.13
CA ALA A 96 5.83 -8.77 14.30
C ALA A 96 4.46 -8.71 14.99
N ASN A 97 3.86 -7.52 15.13
CA ASN A 97 2.51 -7.38 15.71
C ASN A 97 1.42 -8.00 14.82
N LEU A 98 1.55 -7.92 13.50
CA LEU A 98 0.65 -8.61 12.58
C LEU A 98 0.76 -10.13 12.74
N ILE A 99 1.98 -10.66 12.81
CA ILE A 99 2.22 -12.09 13.06
C ILE A 99 1.57 -12.51 14.39
N ILE A 100 1.83 -11.78 15.48
CA ILE A 100 1.21 -12.06 16.79
C ILE A 100 -0.31 -12.05 16.68
N HIS A 101 -0.90 -11.04 16.05
CA HIS A 101 -2.34 -10.94 15.87
C HIS A 101 -2.90 -12.11 15.05
N VAL A 102 -2.24 -12.47 13.94
CA VAL A 102 -2.68 -13.60 13.10
C VAL A 102 -2.63 -14.91 13.87
N LEU A 103 -1.54 -15.16 14.61
CA LEU A 103 -1.44 -16.35 15.47
C LEU A 103 -2.52 -16.34 16.56
N GLN A 104 -2.82 -15.20 17.18
CA GLN A 104 -3.81 -15.10 18.24
C GLN A 104 -5.26 -15.25 17.74
N SER A 105 -5.58 -14.70 16.58
CA SER A 105 -6.96 -14.64 16.09
C SER A 105 -7.35 -15.82 15.22
N TYR A 106 -6.40 -16.44 14.51
CA TYR A 106 -6.73 -17.43 13.48
C TYR A 106 -6.11 -18.82 13.69
N THR A 107 -5.43 -19.03 14.82
CA THR A 107 -4.91 -20.36 15.18
C THR A 107 -5.48 -20.80 16.52
N THR A 108 -5.57 -22.12 16.74
CA THR A 108 -5.98 -22.70 18.04
C THR A 108 -4.89 -22.58 19.12
N PHE A 109 -3.76 -21.95 18.79
CA PHE A 109 -2.61 -21.78 19.65
C PHE A 109 -2.93 -21.12 21.00
N PRO A 110 -3.77 -20.06 21.09
CA PRO A 110 -4.14 -19.45 22.36
C PRO A 110 -4.94 -20.40 23.27
N ALA A 111 -5.81 -21.24 22.71
CA ALA A 111 -6.58 -22.21 23.48
C ALA A 111 -5.68 -23.30 24.08
N SER A 112 -4.65 -23.72 23.34
CA SER A 112 -3.63 -24.66 23.83
C SER A 112 -2.74 -24.07 24.93
N LEU A 113 -2.45 -22.77 24.85
CA LEU A 113 -1.70 -22.02 25.87
C LEU A 113 -2.52 -21.74 27.12
N LEU A 114 -3.78 -21.32 26.99
CA LEU A 114 -4.67 -21.07 28.14
C LEU A 114 -4.84 -22.33 29.00
N LYS A 115 -4.85 -23.51 28.37
CA LYS A 115 -4.92 -24.82 29.04
C LYS A 115 -3.62 -25.20 29.78
N ARG A 116 -2.48 -24.58 29.42
CA ARG A 116 -1.14 -24.87 29.96
C ARG A 116 -0.63 -23.82 30.95
N THR A 117 -1.08 -22.57 30.83
CA THR A 117 -0.66 -21.43 31.68
C THR A 117 -1.86 -20.80 32.35
N GLN A 118 -2.34 -21.42 33.43
CA GLN A 118 -3.52 -20.95 34.17
C GLN A 118 -3.24 -19.75 35.10
N VAL A 119 -2.04 -19.15 35.09
CA VAL A 119 -1.73 -18.00 35.97
C VAL A 119 -0.79 -17.03 35.26
N TYR A 120 -1.34 -15.98 34.66
CA TYR A 120 -0.59 -14.75 34.40
C TYR A 120 -1.09 -13.65 35.34
N PRO A 121 -0.22 -13.03 36.14
CA PRO A 121 -0.63 -11.90 36.95
C PRO A 121 -0.85 -10.68 36.05
N MET A 122 -2.08 -10.15 36.02
CA MET A 122 -2.45 -8.87 35.38
C MET A 122 -1.45 -7.73 35.68
N ASN A 123 -0.74 -7.81 36.79
CA ASN A 123 0.25 -6.84 37.26
C ASN A 123 1.47 -6.69 36.30
N THR A 124 1.92 -7.75 35.62
CA THR A 124 3.08 -7.66 34.70
C THR A 124 2.74 -6.91 33.42
N SER A 125 1.53 -7.10 32.89
CA SER A 125 1.06 -6.39 31.68
C SER A 125 0.91 -4.88 31.91
N MET A 126 0.43 -4.48 33.09
CA MET A 126 0.26 -3.07 33.43
C MET A 126 1.61 -2.35 33.56
N LYS A 127 2.63 -3.00 34.14
CA LYS A 127 3.98 -2.45 34.28
C LYS A 127 4.64 -2.15 32.93
N VAL A 128 4.47 -3.04 31.94
CA VAL A 128 5.02 -2.84 30.58
C VAL A 128 4.36 -1.64 29.89
N TYR A 129 3.04 -1.48 30.03
CA TYR A 129 2.33 -0.34 29.45
C TYR A 129 2.74 0.99 30.09
N ILE A 130 2.88 1.02 31.42
CA ILE A 130 3.39 2.19 32.15
C ILE A 130 4.81 2.53 31.69
N GLY A 131 5.68 1.52 31.55
CA GLY A 131 7.04 1.71 31.03
C GLY A 131 7.06 2.26 29.59
N GLY A 132 6.21 1.72 28.71
CA GLY A 132 6.05 2.20 27.34
C GLY A 132 5.55 3.64 27.28
N CYS A 133 4.52 3.98 28.07
CA CYS A 133 4.01 5.35 28.19
C CYS A 133 5.07 6.34 28.72
N LEU A 134 5.87 5.94 29.71
CA LEU A 134 6.97 6.76 30.21
C LEU A 134 8.03 6.99 29.14
N PHE A 135 8.45 5.93 28.43
CA PHE A 135 9.43 6.04 27.35
C PHE A 135 8.94 6.92 26.19
N MET A 136 7.65 6.81 25.88
CA MET A 136 6.97 7.65 24.89
C MET A 136 6.90 9.11 25.31
N GLY A 137 6.57 9.38 26.58
CA GLY A 137 6.57 10.72 27.15
C GLY A 137 7.95 11.36 27.14
N LEU A 138 8.99 10.62 27.55
CA LEU A 138 10.38 11.07 27.51
C LEU A 138 10.82 11.41 26.09
N SER A 139 10.55 10.51 25.13
CA SER A 139 10.88 10.74 23.72
C SER A 139 10.14 11.94 23.13
N SER A 140 8.88 12.14 23.51
CA SER A 140 8.09 13.31 23.08
C SER A 140 8.65 14.62 23.65
N ILE A 141 9.06 14.64 24.92
CA ILE A 141 9.70 15.81 25.54
C ILE A 141 11.02 16.14 24.83
N ILE A 142 11.86 15.15 24.53
CA ILE A 142 13.10 15.35 23.79
C ILE A 142 12.83 15.95 22.41
N LEU A 143 11.89 15.40 21.66
CA LEU A 143 11.53 15.91 20.33
C LEU A 143 10.89 17.30 20.35
N LEU A 144 10.15 17.63 21.42
CA LEU A 144 9.58 18.97 21.63
C LEU A 144 10.68 19.99 21.95
N LEU A 145 11.65 19.61 22.80
CA LEU A 145 12.83 20.43 23.07
C LEU A 145 13.64 20.64 21.79
N GLU A 146 13.67 19.64 20.90
CA GLU A 146 14.34 19.73 19.61
C GLU A 146 13.56 20.51 18.53
N LYS A 147 12.36 21.02 18.85
CA LYS A 147 11.44 21.68 17.89
C LYS A 147 11.25 20.87 16.61
N SER A 148 11.18 19.54 16.74
CA SER A 148 11.12 18.65 15.59
C SER A 148 9.75 18.76 14.86
N PRO A 149 9.69 18.49 13.55
CA PRO A 149 8.42 18.47 12.82
C PRO A 149 7.44 17.45 13.42
N PRO A 150 6.12 17.69 13.39
CA PRO A 150 5.13 16.80 13.99
C PRO A 150 5.19 15.35 13.46
N LEU A 151 5.66 15.15 12.22
CA LEU A 151 5.87 13.83 11.64
C LEU A 151 6.90 12.98 12.42
N TYR A 152 7.93 13.60 13.00
CA TYR A 152 8.97 12.90 13.76
C TYR A 152 8.37 12.30 15.03
N HIS A 153 7.50 13.06 15.70
CA HIS A 153 6.74 12.56 16.85
C HIS A 153 5.87 11.36 16.47
N ALA A 154 5.20 11.41 15.31
CA ALA A 154 4.35 10.31 14.85
C ALA A 154 5.15 9.01 14.60
N TYR A 155 6.32 9.11 13.94
CA TYR A 155 7.17 7.94 13.69
C TYR A 155 7.69 7.31 14.99
N VAL A 156 8.19 8.12 15.92
CA VAL A 156 8.73 7.64 17.20
C VAL A 156 7.62 7.07 18.08
N PHE A 157 6.49 7.77 18.21
CA PHE A 157 5.33 7.31 18.96
C PHE A 157 4.83 5.96 18.45
N MET A 158 4.64 5.83 17.13
CA MET A 158 4.14 4.60 16.53
C MET A 158 5.11 3.44 16.76
N THR A 159 6.41 3.69 16.62
CA THR A 159 7.44 2.68 16.88
C THR A 159 7.40 2.23 18.35
N ILE A 160 7.41 3.16 19.31
CA ILE A 160 7.35 2.82 20.74
C ILE A 160 6.08 2.04 21.08
N PHE A 161 4.94 2.45 20.54
CA PHE A 161 3.66 1.77 20.73
C PHE A 161 3.72 0.30 20.25
N LEU A 162 4.21 0.09 19.02
CA LEU A 162 4.32 -1.25 18.44
C LEU A 162 5.26 -2.15 19.25
N TRP A 163 6.42 -1.65 19.66
CA TRP A 163 7.39 -2.42 20.44
C TRP A 163 6.90 -2.71 21.86
N THR A 164 6.18 -1.78 22.49
CA THR A 164 5.53 -2.01 23.79
C THR A 164 4.55 -3.18 23.71
N ARG A 165 3.76 -3.27 22.63
CA ARG A 165 2.82 -4.37 22.38
C ARG A 165 3.52 -5.72 22.15
N ILE A 166 4.68 -5.73 21.51
CA ILE A 166 5.49 -6.95 21.34
C ILE A 166 6.02 -7.43 22.70
N VAL A 167 6.60 -6.53 23.49
CA VAL A 167 7.13 -6.85 24.83
C VAL A 167 6.02 -7.35 25.75
N GLN A 168 4.82 -6.78 25.65
CA GLN A 168 3.65 -7.26 26.39
C GLN A 168 3.32 -8.72 26.07
N ASN A 169 3.45 -9.13 24.80
CA ASN A 169 3.19 -10.49 24.33
C ASN A 169 4.45 -11.37 24.31
N TYR A 170 5.51 -11.00 25.04
CA TYR A 170 6.80 -11.70 25.01
C TYR A 170 6.69 -13.19 25.37
N GLU A 171 5.91 -13.55 26.39
CA GLU A 171 5.76 -14.95 26.78
C GLU A 171 4.94 -15.77 25.76
N PHE A 172 3.98 -15.14 25.09
CA PHE A 172 3.28 -15.75 23.95
C PHE A 172 4.26 -16.00 22.81
N MET A 173 5.10 -15.02 22.47
CA MET A 173 6.16 -15.16 21.46
C MET A 173 7.14 -16.28 21.81
N LYS A 174 7.59 -16.34 23.06
CA LYS A 174 8.49 -17.40 23.56
C LYS A 174 7.85 -18.79 23.45
N SER A 175 6.56 -18.89 23.73
CA SER A 175 5.82 -20.14 23.62
C SER A 175 5.59 -20.54 22.15
N ALA A 176 5.21 -19.59 21.29
CA ALA A 176 5.10 -19.78 19.84
C ALA A 176 6.43 -20.23 19.23
N TRP A 177 7.53 -19.61 19.64
CA TRP A 177 8.87 -19.99 19.22
C TRP A 177 9.20 -21.43 19.65
N ARG A 178 8.92 -21.80 20.90
CA ARG A 178 9.17 -23.17 21.38
C ARG A 178 8.38 -24.22 20.58
N GLU A 179 7.11 -23.96 20.32
CA GLU A 179 6.27 -24.88 19.55
C GLU A 179 6.74 -24.97 18.09
N LEU A 180 7.17 -23.86 17.48
CA LEU A 180 7.78 -23.87 16.14
C LEU A 180 9.01 -24.79 16.05
N PHE A 181 9.91 -24.74 17.04
CA PHE A 181 11.09 -25.60 17.10
C PHE A 181 10.79 -27.07 17.43
N ASN A 182 9.66 -27.33 18.09
CA ASN A 182 9.22 -28.69 18.43
C ASN A 182 8.39 -29.34 17.32
N MET A 183 8.05 -28.63 16.24
CA MET A 183 7.34 -29.20 15.09
C MET A 183 8.19 -30.27 14.39
N PRO A 184 7.59 -31.33 13.84
CA PRO A 184 8.35 -32.32 13.08
C PRO A 184 8.96 -31.69 11.83
N PHE A 185 10.14 -32.19 11.46
CA PHE A 185 10.98 -31.64 10.40
C PHE A 185 10.24 -31.35 9.09
N LYS A 186 9.23 -32.17 8.74
CA LYS A 186 8.39 -31.97 7.55
C LYS A 186 7.70 -30.59 7.51
N TYR A 187 7.14 -30.11 8.62
CA TYR A 187 6.46 -28.81 8.65
C TYR A 187 7.45 -27.65 8.62
N ILE A 188 8.60 -27.79 9.30
CA ILE A 188 9.68 -26.79 9.25
C ILE A 188 10.21 -26.65 7.82
N MET A 189 10.44 -27.77 7.13
CA MET A 189 10.85 -27.76 5.72
C MET A 189 9.79 -27.14 4.82
N ASN A 190 8.51 -27.43 5.03
CA ASN A 190 7.44 -26.82 4.24
C ASN A 190 7.35 -25.30 4.47
N LEU A 191 7.53 -24.84 5.72
CA LEU A 191 7.60 -23.43 6.06
C LEU A 191 8.82 -22.76 5.42
N LEU A 192 9.97 -23.42 5.40
CA LEU A 192 11.18 -22.93 4.75
C LEU A 192 10.98 -22.81 3.24
N ILE A 193 10.41 -23.83 2.59
CA ILE A 193 10.09 -23.80 1.15
C ILE A 193 9.13 -22.65 0.84
N SER A 194 8.07 -22.50 1.64
CA SER A 194 7.10 -21.40 1.49
C SER A 194 7.78 -20.03 1.68
N SER A 195 8.66 -19.89 2.67
CA SER A 195 9.42 -18.65 2.90
C SER A 195 10.38 -18.34 1.75
N VAL A 196 11.06 -19.34 1.20
CA VAL A 196 11.95 -19.16 0.04
C VAL A 196 11.13 -18.76 -1.18
N ALA A 197 9.98 -19.41 -1.42
CA ALA A 197 9.07 -19.04 -2.51
C ALA A 197 8.57 -17.59 -2.35
N ALA A 198 8.17 -17.19 -1.14
CA ALA A 198 7.74 -15.82 -0.86
C ALA A 198 8.86 -14.80 -1.08
N LEU A 199 10.11 -15.11 -0.70
CA LEU A 199 11.26 -14.25 -0.96
C LEU A 199 11.57 -14.15 -2.46
N LEU A 200 11.43 -15.24 -3.21
CA LEU A 200 11.59 -15.21 -4.67
C LEU A 200 10.51 -14.36 -5.35
N ILE A 201 9.26 -14.45 -4.90
CA ILE A 201 8.16 -13.59 -5.38
C ILE A 201 8.43 -12.13 -5.02
N LEU A 202 8.90 -11.85 -3.80
CA LEU A 202 9.25 -10.51 -3.37
C LEU A 202 10.40 -9.92 -4.20
N GLU A 203 11.46 -10.69 -4.43
CA GLU A 203 12.60 -10.27 -5.26
C GLU A 203 12.15 -10.02 -6.70
N PHE A 204 11.28 -10.87 -7.25
CA PHE A 204 10.69 -10.65 -8.56
C PHE A 204 9.87 -9.36 -8.61
N LEU A 205 9.09 -9.07 -7.55
CA LEU A 205 8.34 -7.83 -7.42
C LEU A 205 9.28 -6.62 -7.29
N VAL A 206 10.42 -6.73 -6.62
CA VAL A 206 11.45 -5.67 -6.59
C VAL A 206 12.04 -5.46 -7.98
N MET A 207 12.42 -6.53 -8.68
CA MET A 207 12.95 -6.46 -10.05
C MET A 207 11.99 -5.80 -11.03
N SER A 208 10.69 -6.02 -10.84
CA SER A 208 9.64 -5.41 -11.66
C SER A 208 9.54 -3.88 -11.55
N PHE A 209 10.04 -3.28 -10.46
CA PHE A 209 10.16 -1.83 -10.35
C PHE A 209 11.23 -1.26 -11.28
N PHE A 210 12.27 -2.05 -11.59
CA PHE A 210 13.33 -1.66 -12.52
C PHE A 210 12.91 -1.90 -13.98
N ASP A 211 12.28 -3.04 -14.27
CA ASP A 211 11.76 -3.35 -15.61
C ASP A 211 10.30 -3.82 -15.57
N ARG A 212 9.40 -2.93 -16.00
CA ARG A 212 7.95 -3.18 -16.04
C ARG A 212 7.56 -4.29 -17.01
N LYS A 213 8.42 -4.63 -17.99
CA LYS A 213 8.17 -5.70 -18.97
C LYS A 213 8.03 -7.07 -18.30
N LEU A 214 8.64 -7.24 -17.12
CA LEU A 214 8.50 -8.46 -16.31
C LEU A 214 7.04 -8.73 -15.95
N TYR A 215 6.26 -7.69 -15.63
CA TYR A 215 4.83 -7.85 -15.37
C TYR A 215 4.05 -8.27 -16.62
N THR A 216 4.43 -7.81 -17.81
CA THR A 216 3.80 -8.23 -19.07
C THR A 216 3.89 -9.75 -19.21
N TRP A 217 5.11 -10.28 -19.12
CA TRP A 217 5.34 -11.72 -19.24
C TRP A 217 4.61 -12.51 -18.16
N CYS A 218 4.58 -12.01 -16.92
CA CYS A 218 3.83 -12.64 -15.83
C CYS A 218 2.33 -12.68 -16.09
N PHE A 219 1.70 -11.57 -16.47
CA PHE A 219 0.26 -11.56 -16.75
C PHE A 219 -0.11 -12.44 -17.94
N LEU A 220 0.74 -12.50 -18.97
CA LEU A 220 0.54 -13.41 -20.10
C LEU A 220 0.64 -14.88 -19.67
N ALA A 221 1.70 -15.25 -18.94
CA ALA A 221 1.92 -16.60 -18.46
C ALA A 221 0.81 -17.04 -17.49
N LEU A 222 0.47 -16.20 -16.52
CA LEU A 222 -0.61 -16.45 -15.56
C LEU A 222 -1.98 -16.52 -16.25
N GLY A 223 -2.24 -15.67 -17.23
CA GLY A 223 -3.49 -15.71 -18.01
C GLY A 223 -3.65 -17.03 -18.78
N ILE A 224 -2.59 -17.50 -19.43
CA ILE A 224 -2.59 -18.80 -20.14
C ILE A 224 -2.75 -19.93 -19.13
N LEU A 225 -1.97 -19.92 -18.05
CA LEU A 225 -2.02 -20.95 -17.02
C LEU A 225 -3.42 -21.04 -16.39
N ALA A 226 -4.00 -19.91 -16.00
CA ALA A 226 -5.35 -19.83 -15.45
C ALA A 226 -6.40 -20.34 -16.44
N SER A 227 -6.28 -20.03 -17.73
CA SER A 227 -7.19 -20.49 -18.76
C SER A 227 -7.11 -22.01 -18.97
N VAL A 228 -5.89 -22.56 -19.04
CA VAL A 228 -5.64 -24.00 -19.19
C VAL A 228 -6.13 -24.76 -17.95
N CYS A 229 -5.76 -24.32 -16.74
CA CYS A 229 -6.24 -24.94 -15.50
C CYS A 229 -7.76 -24.83 -15.37
N GLY A 230 -8.36 -23.70 -15.73
CA GLY A 230 -9.80 -23.50 -15.73
C GLY A 230 -10.54 -24.47 -16.67
N ALA A 231 -10.00 -24.66 -17.87
CA ALA A 231 -10.61 -25.51 -18.90
C ALA A 231 -10.41 -27.01 -18.64
N PHE A 232 -9.22 -27.43 -18.19
CA PHE A 232 -8.88 -28.86 -18.04
C PHE A 232 -9.12 -29.41 -16.64
N SER A 233 -8.88 -28.62 -15.59
CA SER A 233 -8.88 -29.11 -14.20
C SER A 233 -10.15 -28.77 -13.43
N ILE A 234 -10.78 -27.63 -13.74
CA ILE A 234 -11.84 -27.05 -12.90
C ILE A 234 -13.24 -27.25 -13.53
N GLU A 235 -13.36 -27.87 -14.71
CA GLU A 235 -14.65 -27.98 -15.44
C GLU A 235 -15.39 -26.62 -15.51
N ALA A 236 -14.62 -25.52 -15.47
CA ALA A 236 -15.15 -24.18 -15.52
C ALA A 236 -15.75 -23.96 -16.90
N SER A 237 -16.84 -23.19 -16.98
CA SER A 237 -17.39 -22.84 -18.28
C SER A 237 -16.30 -22.20 -19.16
N PRO A 238 -16.20 -22.58 -20.45
CA PRO A 238 -15.15 -22.07 -21.34
C PRO A 238 -15.19 -20.53 -21.44
N ALA A 239 -16.36 -19.92 -21.22
CA ALA A 239 -16.52 -18.47 -21.14
C ALA A 239 -15.68 -17.83 -20.03
N VAL A 240 -15.59 -18.44 -18.84
CA VAL A 240 -14.81 -17.92 -17.71
C VAL A 240 -13.31 -18.01 -18.01
N ALA A 241 -12.86 -19.13 -18.60
CA ALA A 241 -11.46 -19.33 -18.97
C ALA A 241 -10.99 -18.37 -20.09
N ILE A 242 -11.87 -18.06 -21.05
CA ILE A 242 -11.59 -17.07 -22.10
C ILE A 242 -11.59 -15.65 -21.50
N TYR A 243 -12.54 -15.36 -20.61
CA TYR A 243 -12.62 -14.07 -19.93
C TYR A 243 -11.36 -13.77 -19.10
N THR A 244 -10.89 -14.71 -18.28
CA THR A 244 -9.68 -14.54 -17.46
C THR A 244 -8.44 -14.33 -18.34
N TRP A 245 -8.33 -15.08 -19.43
CA TRP A 245 -7.23 -14.93 -20.38
C TRP A 245 -7.23 -13.53 -21.03
N LEU A 246 -8.37 -13.09 -21.56
CA LEU A 246 -8.51 -11.76 -22.17
C LEU A 246 -8.27 -10.63 -21.17
N ALA A 247 -8.75 -10.77 -19.93
CA ALA A 247 -8.53 -9.77 -18.88
C ALA A 247 -7.04 -9.63 -18.55
N CYS A 248 -6.32 -10.75 -18.38
CA CYS A 248 -4.88 -10.74 -18.13
C CYS A 248 -4.09 -10.19 -19.32
N TRP A 249 -4.49 -10.52 -20.55
CA TRP A 249 -3.90 -9.96 -21.76
C TRP A 249 -4.09 -8.45 -21.83
N PHE A 250 -5.30 -7.97 -21.57
CA PHE A 250 -5.61 -6.53 -21.56
C PHE A 250 -4.80 -5.78 -20.48
N LEU A 251 -4.67 -6.33 -19.28
CA LEU A 251 -3.84 -5.74 -18.22
C LEU A 251 -2.35 -5.71 -18.60
N SER A 252 -1.85 -6.72 -19.30
CA SER A 252 -0.45 -6.80 -19.72
C SER A 252 -0.02 -5.61 -20.60
N VAL A 253 -0.90 -5.08 -21.45
CA VAL A 253 -0.60 -3.94 -22.33
C VAL A 253 -0.20 -2.69 -21.53
N PHE A 254 -0.84 -2.45 -20.38
CA PHE A 254 -0.56 -1.27 -19.55
C PHE A 254 0.85 -1.30 -18.94
N THR A 255 1.44 -2.47 -18.76
CA THR A 255 2.80 -2.61 -18.20
C THR A 255 3.89 -2.20 -19.19
N LEU A 256 3.57 -2.18 -20.49
CA LEU A 256 4.47 -1.72 -21.56
C LEU A 256 4.34 -0.21 -21.86
N MET A 257 3.29 0.43 -21.34
CA MET A 257 3.08 1.86 -21.58
C MET A 257 4.12 2.71 -20.83
N PRO A 258 4.51 3.88 -21.41
CA PRO A 258 5.56 4.72 -20.85
C PRO A 258 5.24 5.22 -19.43
N ALA A 259 6.23 5.77 -18.73
CA ALA A 259 5.99 6.43 -17.45
C ALA A 259 5.39 7.83 -17.63
N GLU A 260 5.76 8.49 -18.73
CA GLU A 260 5.29 9.83 -19.06
C GLU A 260 3.93 9.73 -19.75
N ILE A 261 2.89 10.11 -19.01
CA ILE A 261 1.51 10.00 -19.50
C ILE A 261 1.20 11.24 -20.33
N PRO A 262 0.91 11.09 -21.64
CA PRO A 262 0.42 12.20 -22.43
C PRO A 262 -0.96 12.59 -21.91
N GLU A 263 -1.18 13.89 -21.70
CA GLU A 263 -2.47 14.40 -21.27
C GLU A 263 -3.54 14.04 -22.32
N ASN A 264 -4.51 13.21 -21.93
CA ASN A 264 -5.59 12.82 -22.82
C ASN A 264 -6.90 12.67 -22.06
N ASN A 265 -7.64 13.79 -22.00
CA ASN A 265 -8.91 13.88 -21.29
C ASN A 265 -9.97 12.90 -21.84
N ASN A 266 -9.95 12.61 -23.14
CA ASN A 266 -10.91 11.68 -23.75
C ASN A 266 -10.75 10.26 -23.20
N LEU A 267 -9.51 9.83 -22.91
CA LEU A 267 -9.27 8.52 -22.29
C LEU A 267 -9.80 8.46 -20.85
N VAL A 268 -9.70 9.55 -20.09
CA VAL A 268 -10.22 9.60 -18.71
C VAL A 268 -11.75 9.49 -18.72
N ILE A 269 -12.42 10.24 -19.60
CA ILE A 269 -13.88 10.18 -19.76
C ILE A 269 -14.33 8.78 -20.25
N PHE A 270 -13.61 8.23 -21.23
CA PHE A 270 -13.85 6.88 -21.74
C PHE A 270 -13.72 5.83 -20.63
N SER A 271 -12.70 5.96 -19.76
CA SER A 271 -12.57 5.08 -18.60
C SER A 271 -13.78 5.19 -17.67
N GLY A 272 -14.26 6.40 -17.36
CA GLY A 272 -15.47 6.59 -16.56
C GLY A 272 -16.69 5.84 -17.13
N ALA A 273 -16.87 5.87 -18.46
CA ALA A 273 -17.92 5.10 -19.12
C ALA A 273 -17.67 3.57 -19.03
N LEU A 274 -16.42 3.14 -19.18
CA LEU A 274 -16.04 1.73 -19.12
C LEU A 274 -16.21 1.15 -17.69
N ILE A 275 -15.91 1.92 -16.65
CA ILE A 275 -16.17 1.57 -15.24
C ILE A 275 -17.67 1.33 -15.03
N ILE A 276 -18.52 2.23 -15.54
CA ILE A 276 -19.99 2.08 -15.44
C ILE A 276 -20.46 0.85 -16.22
N LEU A 277 -19.90 0.59 -17.40
CA LEU A 277 -20.21 -0.60 -18.20
C LEU A 277 -19.87 -1.90 -17.46
N ILE A 278 -18.68 -2.00 -16.87
CA ILE A 278 -18.28 -3.16 -16.04
C ILE A 278 -19.23 -3.33 -14.86
N ALA A 279 -19.58 -2.24 -14.18
CA ALA A 279 -20.50 -2.24 -13.05
C ALA A 279 -21.89 -2.79 -13.44
N MET A 280 -22.42 -2.35 -14.59
CA MET A 280 -23.69 -2.83 -15.13
C MET A 280 -23.62 -4.30 -15.53
N ALA A 281 -22.54 -4.73 -16.18
CA ALA A 281 -22.33 -6.12 -16.57
C ALA A 281 -22.25 -7.06 -15.35
N SER A 282 -21.50 -6.68 -14.31
CA SER A 282 -21.44 -7.40 -13.04
C SER A 282 -22.82 -7.54 -12.38
N ARG A 283 -23.60 -6.45 -12.37
CA ARG A 283 -24.96 -6.46 -11.84
C ARG A 283 -25.91 -7.30 -12.69
N TRP A 284 -25.78 -7.27 -14.01
CA TRP A 284 -26.57 -8.09 -14.92
C TRP A 284 -26.26 -9.58 -14.73
N ALA A 285 -24.98 -9.94 -14.62
CA ALA A 285 -24.54 -11.30 -14.33
C ALA A 285 -25.09 -11.80 -12.97
N THR A 286 -25.27 -10.89 -12.00
CA THR A 286 -25.90 -11.21 -10.71
C THR A 286 -27.42 -11.49 -10.84
N ILE A 287 -28.10 -10.91 -11.82
CA ILE A 287 -29.54 -11.05 -12.04
C ILE A 287 -29.84 -12.28 -12.91
N ASN A 288 -28.94 -12.64 -13.83
CA ASN A 288 -29.13 -13.74 -14.75
C ASN A 288 -28.98 -15.10 -14.06
N THR A 289 -30.04 -15.90 -14.05
CA THR A 289 -30.20 -17.12 -13.23
C THR A 289 -29.69 -18.37 -13.94
N THR A 290 -28.42 -18.40 -14.33
CA THR A 290 -27.77 -19.66 -14.75
C THR A 290 -27.14 -20.35 -13.53
N THR A 291 -27.07 -21.69 -13.55
CA THR A 291 -26.66 -22.54 -12.41
C THR A 291 -25.31 -22.14 -11.78
N PHE A 292 -24.35 -21.74 -12.61
CA PHE A 292 -23.04 -21.26 -12.18
C PHE A 292 -23.11 -19.94 -11.38
N TRP A 293 -23.90 -18.96 -11.85
CA TRP A 293 -24.04 -17.65 -11.19
C TRP A 293 -24.87 -17.72 -9.91
N LEU A 294 -25.75 -18.72 -9.81
CA LEU A 294 -26.47 -19.02 -8.56
C LEU A 294 -25.54 -19.55 -7.46
N TYR A 295 -24.46 -20.26 -7.81
CA TYR A 295 -23.44 -20.68 -6.83
C TYR A 295 -22.63 -19.49 -6.30
N LEU A 296 -22.18 -18.59 -7.18
CA LEU A 296 -21.56 -17.31 -6.80
C LEU A 296 -22.44 -16.47 -5.84
N ASN A 297 -23.76 -16.66 -5.92
CA ASN A 297 -24.76 -15.98 -5.10
C ASN A 297 -25.26 -16.79 -3.89
N ARG A 298 -24.79 -18.05 -3.66
CA ARG A 298 -25.29 -18.91 -2.57
C ARG A 298 -25.11 -18.32 -1.17
N ALA A 299 -24.16 -17.41 -1.00
CA ALA A 299 -23.92 -16.75 0.28
C ALA A 299 -25.05 -15.80 0.73
N ASN A 300 -26.04 -15.45 -0.11
CA ASN A 300 -27.07 -14.51 0.36
C ASN A 300 -28.41 -14.56 -0.39
N LYS A 301 -29.29 -15.50 0.01
CA LYS A 301 -30.70 -15.49 -0.42
C LYS A 301 -31.55 -14.40 0.27
N GLN A 302 -31.02 -13.66 1.25
CA GLN A 302 -31.83 -12.79 2.13
C GLN A 302 -31.41 -11.33 2.23
N ALA A 303 -30.34 -10.88 1.56
CA ALA A 303 -29.99 -9.46 1.59
C ALA A 303 -30.86 -8.64 0.61
N PRO A 304 -31.44 -7.51 1.04
CA PRO A 304 -32.09 -6.58 0.12
C PRO A 304 -31.04 -6.09 -0.87
N LYS A 305 -31.29 -6.31 -2.18
CA LYS A 305 -30.52 -5.70 -3.26
C LYS A 305 -30.60 -4.18 -3.08
N SER A 306 -29.56 -3.56 -2.54
CA SER A 306 -29.49 -2.11 -2.29
C SER A 306 -29.30 -1.35 -3.61
N SER A 307 -30.31 -1.41 -4.48
CA SER A 307 -30.34 -0.74 -5.80
C SER A 307 -30.01 0.75 -5.69
N LYS A 308 -30.38 1.37 -4.56
CA LYS A 308 -30.10 2.77 -4.23
C LYS A 308 -28.60 3.06 -4.13
N LEU A 309 -27.81 2.21 -3.48
CA LEU A 309 -26.36 2.43 -3.32
C LEU A 309 -25.65 2.40 -4.67
N PHE A 310 -25.97 1.42 -5.51
CA PHE A 310 -25.40 1.32 -6.85
C PHE A 310 -25.71 2.58 -7.68
N PHE A 311 -26.94 3.08 -7.63
CA PHE A 311 -27.33 4.28 -8.37
C PHE A 311 -26.56 5.54 -7.89
N VAL A 312 -26.40 5.69 -6.58
CA VAL A 312 -25.58 6.77 -5.99
C VAL A 312 -24.13 6.66 -6.45
N GLN A 313 -23.54 5.46 -6.40
CA GLN A 313 -22.16 5.22 -6.84
C GLN A 313 -21.95 5.55 -8.32
N VAL A 314 -22.85 5.11 -9.20
CA VAL A 314 -22.80 5.43 -10.64
C VAL A 314 -22.95 6.94 -10.87
N THR A 315 -23.83 7.61 -10.12
CA THR A 315 -24.03 9.06 -10.22
C THR A 315 -22.75 9.80 -9.85
N LEU A 316 -22.06 9.40 -8.78
CA LEU A 316 -20.78 10.01 -8.38
C LEU A 316 -19.68 9.82 -9.43
N ILE A 317 -19.64 8.65 -10.09
CA ILE A 317 -18.70 8.41 -11.19
C ILE A 317 -19.01 9.34 -12.37
N SER A 318 -20.28 9.46 -12.77
CA SER A 318 -20.69 10.39 -13.83
C SER A 318 -20.33 11.84 -13.49
N VAL A 319 -20.60 12.29 -12.26
CA VAL A 319 -20.22 13.63 -11.78
C VAL A 319 -18.70 13.81 -11.82
N SER A 320 -17.92 12.81 -11.40
CA SER A 320 -16.44 12.90 -11.43
C SER A 320 -15.91 13.02 -12.86
N SER A 321 -16.44 12.26 -13.82
CA SER A 321 -16.05 12.32 -15.23
C SER A 321 -16.37 13.69 -15.86
N ILE A 322 -17.56 14.25 -15.55
CA ILE A 322 -17.93 15.60 -15.96
C ILE A 322 -16.99 16.64 -15.33
N MET A 323 -16.65 16.50 -14.06
CA MET A 323 -15.76 17.44 -13.37
C MET A 323 -14.33 17.42 -13.92
N VAL A 324 -13.82 16.27 -14.35
CA VAL A 324 -12.52 16.20 -15.05
C VAL A 324 -12.57 17.01 -16.34
N CYS A 325 -13.63 16.88 -17.14
CA CYS A 325 -13.82 17.65 -18.37
C CYS A 325 -13.93 19.16 -18.12
N LEU A 326 -14.68 19.58 -17.10
CA LEU A 326 -14.82 20.99 -16.74
C LEU A 326 -13.50 21.58 -16.22
N THR A 327 -12.79 20.83 -15.37
CA THR A 327 -11.52 21.27 -14.76
C THR A 327 -10.42 21.42 -15.80
N THR A 328 -10.31 20.46 -16.72
CA THR A 328 -9.34 20.52 -17.82
C THR A 328 -9.67 21.65 -18.81
N SER A 329 -10.94 21.88 -19.10
CA SER A 329 -11.38 23.01 -19.94
C SER A 329 -11.10 24.37 -19.30
N HIS A 330 -11.23 24.51 -17.98
CA HIS A 330 -10.84 25.74 -17.28
C HIS A 330 -9.32 25.95 -17.25
N ARG A 331 -8.55 24.86 -17.05
CA ARG A 331 -7.09 24.89 -17.06
C ARG A 331 -6.53 25.29 -18.43
N SER A 332 -7.10 24.77 -19.52
CA SER A 332 -6.68 25.13 -20.88
C SER A 332 -6.96 26.61 -21.21
N GLN A 333 -7.93 27.22 -20.53
CA GLN A 333 -8.22 28.66 -20.61
C GLN A 333 -7.35 29.51 -19.66
N HIS A 334 -6.31 28.94 -19.02
CA HIS A 334 -5.47 29.59 -18.01
C HIS A 334 -6.24 30.21 -16.84
N LYS A 335 -7.46 29.73 -16.55
CA LYS A 335 -8.25 30.18 -15.41
C LYS A 335 -7.88 29.38 -14.18
N GLU A 336 -7.79 30.05 -13.05
CA GLU A 336 -7.65 29.39 -11.75
C GLU A 336 -8.86 28.49 -11.46
N LEU A 337 -8.63 27.42 -10.70
CA LEU A 337 -9.69 26.48 -10.35
C LEU A 337 -10.60 27.11 -9.30
N HIS A 338 -11.87 27.35 -9.67
CA HIS A 338 -12.84 27.95 -8.76
C HIS A 338 -12.96 27.12 -7.47
N PRO A 339 -13.06 27.74 -6.28
CA PRO A 339 -13.16 27.01 -5.01
C PRO A 339 -14.35 26.05 -4.94
N LEU A 340 -15.41 26.32 -5.72
CA LEU A 340 -16.56 25.41 -5.86
C LEU A 340 -16.19 24.08 -6.53
N HIS A 341 -15.35 24.08 -7.57
CA HIS A 341 -14.88 22.84 -8.20
C HIS A 341 -14.01 22.04 -7.24
N GLN A 342 -13.15 22.72 -6.47
CA GLN A 342 -12.33 22.07 -5.44
C GLN A 342 -13.22 21.40 -4.38
N LEU A 343 -14.20 22.13 -3.84
CA LEU A 343 -15.14 21.60 -2.85
C LEU A 343 -15.90 20.38 -3.40
N ILE A 344 -16.45 20.47 -4.62
CA ILE A 344 -17.20 19.36 -5.22
C ILE A 344 -16.28 18.16 -5.44
N ASN A 345 -15.06 18.35 -5.96
CA ASN A 345 -14.11 17.25 -6.19
C ASN A 345 -13.72 16.56 -4.88
N TRP A 346 -13.43 17.32 -3.81
CA TRP A 346 -13.12 16.75 -2.49
C TRP A 346 -14.32 16.03 -1.88
N CYS A 347 -15.52 16.59 -1.98
CA CYS A 347 -16.74 15.94 -1.51
C CYS A 347 -17.01 14.64 -2.27
N VAL A 348 -16.97 14.67 -3.62
CA VAL A 348 -17.20 13.48 -4.46
C VAL A 348 -16.16 12.39 -4.16
N ALA A 349 -14.88 12.74 -4.07
CA ALA A 349 -13.80 11.81 -3.72
C ALA A 349 -14.02 11.18 -2.33
N GLY A 350 -14.26 12.01 -1.30
CA GLY A 350 -14.43 11.54 0.08
C GLY A 350 -15.68 10.69 0.27
N PHE A 351 -16.84 11.14 -0.22
CA PHE A 351 -18.09 10.39 -0.10
C PHE A 351 -18.02 9.07 -0.87
N ALA A 352 -17.45 9.05 -2.08
CA ALA A 352 -17.35 7.83 -2.87
C ALA A 352 -16.56 6.72 -2.16
N MET A 353 -15.44 7.07 -1.51
CA MET A 353 -14.61 6.09 -0.77
C MET A 353 -15.32 5.48 0.45
N ALA A 354 -16.30 6.18 1.03
CA ALA A 354 -17.05 5.70 2.19
C ALA A 354 -18.22 4.76 1.80
N LEU A 355 -18.76 4.88 0.59
CA LEU A 355 -19.93 4.10 0.15
C LEU A 355 -19.76 2.58 0.17
N PRO A 356 -18.59 1.99 -0.16
CA PRO A 356 -18.40 0.54 -0.10
C PRO A 356 -18.66 -0.06 1.28
N LEU A 357 -18.57 0.71 2.37
CA LEU A 357 -18.84 0.23 3.72
C LEU A 357 -20.29 -0.26 3.88
N PHE A 358 -21.23 0.33 3.15
CA PHE A 358 -22.66 -0.01 3.18
C PHE A 358 -23.04 -1.12 2.17
N SER A 359 -22.07 -1.66 1.42
CA SER A 359 -22.31 -2.69 0.41
C SER A 359 -22.62 -4.05 1.03
N PRO A 360 -23.53 -4.86 0.43
CA PRO A 360 -23.83 -6.21 0.90
C PRO A 360 -22.59 -7.13 0.92
N CYS A 361 -22.63 -8.15 1.78
CA CYS A 361 -21.52 -9.07 1.99
C CYS A 361 -21.31 -10.11 0.87
N SER A 362 -22.10 -10.10 -0.21
CA SER A 362 -21.84 -11.00 -1.34
C SER A 362 -20.56 -10.60 -2.05
N VAL A 363 -19.68 -11.56 -2.34
CA VAL A 363 -18.31 -11.31 -2.85
C VAL A 363 -18.32 -10.40 -4.08
N LEU A 364 -19.16 -10.74 -5.07
CA LEU A 364 -19.25 -10.00 -6.33
C LEU A 364 -19.79 -8.57 -6.16
N SER A 365 -20.84 -8.41 -5.34
CA SER A 365 -21.43 -7.08 -5.08
C SER A 365 -20.52 -6.22 -4.21
N ARG A 366 -19.80 -6.83 -3.26
CA ARG A 366 -18.83 -6.14 -2.41
C ARG A 366 -17.65 -5.66 -3.24
N LEU A 367 -17.06 -6.52 -4.07
CA LEU A 367 -15.96 -6.14 -4.97
C LEU A 367 -16.40 -5.05 -5.94
N THR A 368 -17.57 -5.22 -6.58
CA THR A 368 -18.10 -4.22 -7.51
C THR A 368 -18.29 -2.89 -6.78
N SER A 369 -18.89 -2.88 -5.58
CA SER A 369 -19.07 -1.63 -4.83
C SER A 369 -17.76 -0.98 -4.40
N ILE A 370 -16.73 -1.75 -4.02
CA ILE A 370 -15.38 -1.25 -3.74
C ILE A 370 -14.80 -0.60 -5.00
N PHE A 371 -14.89 -1.28 -6.15
CA PHE A 371 -14.46 -0.76 -7.44
C PHE A 371 -15.14 0.56 -7.80
N LEU A 372 -16.46 0.67 -7.61
CA LEU A 372 -17.17 1.94 -7.86
C LEU A 372 -16.85 3.02 -6.81
N GLY A 373 -16.52 2.67 -5.58
CA GLY A 373 -16.21 3.63 -4.53
C GLY A 373 -14.86 4.33 -4.72
N PHE A 374 -13.87 3.62 -5.22
CA PHE A 374 -12.54 4.19 -5.52
C PHE A 374 -12.44 4.78 -6.94
N ALA A 375 -13.41 4.53 -7.82
CA ALA A 375 -13.41 5.09 -9.17
C ALA A 375 -13.43 6.64 -9.20
N PRO A 376 -14.31 7.36 -8.47
CA PRO A 376 -14.34 8.82 -8.49
C PRO A 376 -13.02 9.52 -8.09
N PRO A 377 -12.37 9.19 -6.95
CA PRO A 377 -11.08 9.80 -6.63
C PRO A 377 -10.00 9.41 -7.64
N PHE A 378 -10.01 8.18 -8.17
CA PHE A 378 -9.04 7.75 -9.17
C PHE A 378 -9.18 8.52 -10.49
N LEU A 379 -10.41 8.73 -10.98
CA LEU A 379 -10.69 9.52 -12.18
C LEU A 379 -10.29 10.99 -12.01
N LEU A 380 -10.59 11.59 -10.84
CA LEU A 380 -10.24 12.99 -10.56
C LEU A 380 -8.73 13.25 -10.51
N LEU A 381 -7.94 12.23 -10.15
CA LEU A 381 -6.48 12.30 -10.07
C LEU A 381 -5.78 11.84 -11.36
N SER A 382 -6.50 11.20 -12.29
CA SER A 382 -5.94 10.66 -13.52
C SER A 382 -5.85 11.71 -14.63
N ILE A 383 -4.79 11.65 -15.44
CA ILE A 383 -4.53 12.60 -16.53
C ILE A 383 -4.60 11.92 -17.92
N GLY A 384 -4.55 10.59 -17.99
CA GLY A 384 -4.57 9.85 -19.25
C GLY A 384 -4.98 8.38 -19.09
N TYR A 385 -4.23 7.46 -19.72
CA TYR A 385 -4.60 6.04 -19.79
C TYR A 385 -4.55 5.30 -18.43
N GLU A 386 -3.94 5.88 -17.39
CA GLU A 386 -4.00 5.35 -16.03
C GLU A 386 -5.44 5.08 -15.57
N ALA A 387 -6.36 5.96 -15.98
CA ALA A 387 -7.79 5.80 -15.75
C ALA A 387 -8.29 4.44 -16.26
N VAL A 388 -7.85 4.01 -17.45
CA VAL A 388 -8.30 2.77 -18.10
C VAL A 388 -7.64 1.54 -17.46
N PHE A 389 -6.39 1.67 -16.97
CA PHE A 389 -5.71 0.61 -16.21
C PHE A 389 -6.55 0.13 -15.03
N TYR A 390 -7.19 1.05 -14.31
CA TYR A 390 -8.06 0.71 -13.17
C TYR A 390 -9.20 -0.26 -13.55
N SER A 391 -9.76 -0.07 -14.74
CA SER A 391 -10.78 -0.98 -15.25
C SER A 391 -10.22 -2.33 -15.69
N ALA A 392 -9.04 -2.34 -16.32
CA ALA A 392 -8.33 -3.57 -16.67
C ALA A 392 -8.03 -4.41 -15.42
N PHE A 393 -7.55 -3.75 -14.36
CA PHE A 393 -7.27 -4.36 -13.08
C PHE A 393 -8.52 -4.98 -12.45
N ALA A 394 -9.65 -4.27 -12.48
CA ALA A 394 -10.91 -4.79 -11.96
C ALA A 394 -11.40 -6.02 -12.73
N LEU A 395 -11.26 -6.07 -14.06
CA LEU A 395 -11.61 -7.24 -14.86
C LEU A 395 -10.77 -8.47 -14.47
N VAL A 396 -9.47 -8.29 -14.25
CA VAL A 396 -8.58 -9.38 -13.80
C VAL A 396 -9.00 -9.90 -12.42
N LEU A 397 -9.25 -9.00 -11.46
CA LEU A 397 -9.73 -9.40 -10.12
C LEU A 397 -11.05 -10.19 -10.19
N MET A 398 -12.00 -9.73 -10.99
CA MET A 398 -13.27 -10.42 -11.20
C MET A 398 -13.06 -11.80 -11.84
N GLY A 399 -12.12 -11.89 -12.78
CA GLY A 399 -11.75 -13.15 -13.43
C GLY A 399 -11.20 -14.18 -12.45
N TRP A 400 -10.28 -13.78 -11.57
CA TRP A 400 -9.73 -14.66 -10.55
C TRP A 400 -10.80 -15.15 -9.57
N ILE A 401 -11.71 -14.28 -9.14
CA ILE A 401 -12.84 -14.67 -8.28
C ILE A 401 -13.75 -15.69 -8.98
N PHE A 402 -14.02 -15.51 -10.28
CA PHE A 402 -14.82 -16.49 -11.03
C PHE A 402 -14.13 -17.84 -11.13
N LEU A 403 -12.80 -17.87 -11.35
CA LEU A 403 -12.02 -19.10 -11.38
C LEU A 403 -11.98 -19.78 -10.01
N GLU A 404 -11.75 -19.04 -8.94
CA GLU A 404 -11.77 -19.54 -7.56
C GLU A 404 -13.14 -20.13 -7.22
N SER A 405 -14.21 -19.43 -7.57
CA SER A 405 -15.58 -19.88 -7.31
C SER A 405 -15.94 -21.13 -8.11
N ALA A 406 -15.43 -21.26 -9.35
CA ALA A 406 -15.58 -22.47 -10.13
C ALA A 406 -14.84 -23.66 -9.48
N ASN A 407 -13.64 -23.42 -8.96
CA ASN A 407 -12.85 -24.45 -8.29
C ASN A 407 -13.52 -24.95 -7.01
N LEU A 408 -14.06 -24.03 -6.20
CA LEU A 408 -14.82 -24.36 -4.99
C LEU A 408 -16.09 -25.16 -5.33
N TYR A 409 -16.80 -24.79 -6.40
CA TYR A 409 -17.97 -25.52 -6.87
C TYR A 409 -17.65 -26.99 -7.23
N CYS A 410 -16.58 -27.22 -7.97
CA CYS A 410 -16.19 -28.57 -8.38
C CYS A 410 -15.68 -29.41 -7.21
N SER A 411 -14.97 -28.79 -6.26
CA SER A 411 -14.52 -29.46 -5.02
C SER A 411 -15.70 -29.89 -4.14
N GLU A 412 -16.73 -29.05 -3.97
CA GLU A 412 -17.96 -29.43 -3.28
C GLU A 412 -18.71 -30.57 -3.99
N GLY A 413 -18.80 -30.53 -5.33
CA GLY A 413 -19.40 -31.61 -6.13
C GLY A 413 -18.71 -32.96 -5.89
N SER A 414 -17.37 -32.97 -5.93
CA SER A 414 -16.55 -34.15 -5.61
C SER A 414 -16.77 -34.65 -4.17
N ASN A 415 -16.79 -33.78 -3.17
CA ASN A 415 -16.98 -34.18 -1.77
C ASN A 415 -18.41 -34.64 -1.47
N SER A 416 -19.43 -34.10 -2.14
CA SER A 416 -20.82 -34.55 -2.00
C SER A 416 -21.05 -35.98 -2.48
N SER A 417 -20.28 -36.43 -3.48
CA SER A 417 -20.27 -37.82 -3.95
C SER A 417 -19.61 -38.80 -2.97
N CYS A 418 -18.76 -38.30 -2.07
CA CYS A 418 -18.12 -39.06 -1.00
C CYS A 418 -18.95 -39.02 0.31
N HIS A 419 -19.75 -37.98 0.52
CA HIS A 419 -20.59 -37.83 1.73
C HIS A 419 -21.95 -38.54 1.65
N SER A 420 -22.40 -38.97 0.47
CA SER A 420 -23.64 -39.73 0.31
C SER A 420 -23.57 -41.17 0.87
N SER A 421 -22.40 -41.62 1.35
CA SER A 421 -22.23 -42.92 2.02
C SER A 421 -22.19 -42.85 3.56
N LEU A 422 -22.40 -41.69 4.18
CA LEU A 422 -22.44 -41.54 5.65
C LEU A 422 -23.55 -40.55 6.04
N ALA A 423 -24.71 -41.12 6.35
CA ALA A 423 -25.90 -40.40 6.78
C ALA A 423 -25.77 -39.81 8.21
N ASP A 424 -26.51 -38.71 8.37
CA ASP A 424 -27.16 -38.18 9.58
C ASP A 424 -26.34 -37.51 10.70
N GLY A 425 -26.46 -36.17 10.76
CA GLY A 425 -26.16 -35.32 11.92
C GLY A 425 -26.68 -33.88 11.71
N PRO A 426 -27.30 -33.23 12.71
CA PRO A 426 -28.11 -32.04 12.50
C PRO A 426 -27.27 -30.77 12.24
N VAL A 427 -27.71 -30.04 11.22
CA VAL A 427 -27.21 -28.75 10.75
C VAL A 427 -27.59 -27.65 11.75
N TYR A 428 -26.72 -27.31 12.71
CA TYR A 428 -26.72 -26.01 13.37
C TYR A 428 -25.34 -25.73 13.98
N GLY A 429 -24.69 -24.66 13.49
CA GLY A 429 -23.45 -24.13 14.04
C GLY A 429 -22.63 -23.44 12.97
N TYR A 430 -22.61 -22.10 12.98
CA TYR A 430 -21.48 -21.37 12.40
C TYR A 430 -20.25 -21.72 13.24
N ASP A 431 -19.59 -22.83 12.92
CA ASP A 431 -18.29 -23.13 13.47
C ASP A 431 -17.29 -22.17 12.85
N GLU A 432 -16.61 -21.40 13.70
CA GLU A 432 -15.40 -20.65 13.35
C GLU A 432 -14.34 -21.65 12.86
N ARG A 433 -14.40 -21.96 11.56
CA ARG A 433 -13.43 -22.84 10.89
C ARG A 433 -12.06 -22.17 10.95
N CYS A 434 -11.09 -22.84 11.55
CA CYS A 434 -9.69 -22.42 11.55
C CYS A 434 -9.14 -22.42 10.12
N LEU A 435 -8.27 -21.44 9.80
CA LEU A 435 -7.64 -21.32 8.49
C LEU A 435 -6.88 -22.61 8.13
N GLN A 436 -7.31 -23.26 7.06
CA GLN A 436 -6.58 -24.35 6.42
C GLN A 436 -5.68 -23.81 5.31
N LEU A 437 -4.68 -24.58 4.90
CA LEU A 437 -3.80 -24.21 3.78
C LEU A 437 -4.58 -24.02 2.47
N SER A 438 -5.76 -24.63 2.36
CA SER A 438 -6.72 -24.44 1.27
C SER A 438 -7.39 -23.06 1.27
N ASP A 439 -7.39 -22.36 2.40
CA ASP A 439 -7.98 -21.02 2.55
C ASP A 439 -6.98 -19.92 2.18
N LEU A 440 -5.73 -20.31 1.91
CA LEU A 440 -4.71 -19.46 1.35
C LEU A 440 -5.10 -19.19 -0.11
N ARG A 441 -5.70 -18.00 -0.33
CA ARG A 441 -6.11 -17.55 -1.66
C ARG A 441 -4.90 -17.59 -2.59
N ILE A 442 -5.00 -18.41 -3.62
CA ILE A 442 -4.00 -18.57 -4.68
C ILE A 442 -3.85 -17.26 -5.44
#